data_AF-E2Q4M7-F1
#
_entry.id   AF-E2Q4M7-F1
#
_cell.length_a   1.000
_cell.length_b   1.000
_cell.length_c   1.000
_cell.angle_alpha   90.00
_cell.angle_beta   90.00
_cell.angle_gamma   90.00
#
_symmetry.space_group_name_H-M   'P 1'
#
loop_
_entity.id
_entity.type
_entity.pdbx_description
1 polymer ?
#
loop_
_entity_poly.entity_id
_entity_poly.type
_entity_poly.pdbx_seq_one_letter_code
_entity_poly.pdbx_strand_id
1 'polypeptide(L)'
;MSGGPSVHHPGGGFAGWTVELANRTREPCRNIHPVLVFSARDRGFTQDRVTLEFFDAAAARWRPAELETSGAGEVLAVLDADATSGFAVPGREEARVGVRMALAEDTPPNQVTVNAAVIQRHGDDGDWVGESDDYRFAVLDDTGYGAAVTRDELATTGTGSLVRLAVAVGSLLLGGCVLAALVSGRPARAARRDTARRRPPAR
;
A
#
# COMPACT_ATOMS: atom_id res chain seq x y z
N MET A 1 -5.32 -8.41 -3.73
CA MET A 1 -5.87 -8.98 -2.48
C MET A 1 -7.07 -9.84 -2.82
N SER A 2 -7.30 -10.94 -2.11
CA SER A 2 -8.38 -11.88 -2.42
C SER A 2 -9.06 -12.44 -1.16
N GLY A 3 -10.33 -12.81 -1.30
CA GLY A 3 -11.10 -13.52 -0.26
C GLY A 3 -11.59 -12.69 0.94
N GLY A 4 -11.31 -11.39 0.98
CA GLY A 4 -11.76 -10.53 2.07
C GLY A 4 -13.24 -10.13 2.02
N PRO A 5 -13.86 -9.85 3.18
CA PRO A 5 -15.26 -9.48 3.23
C PRO A 5 -15.49 -8.03 2.80
N SER A 6 -16.58 -7.76 2.09
CA SER A 6 -16.98 -6.39 1.75
C SER A 6 -17.46 -5.57 2.96
N VAL A 7 -17.55 -6.19 4.14
CA VAL A 7 -18.09 -5.62 5.38
C VAL A 7 -17.27 -6.10 6.58
N HIS A 8 -16.94 -5.16 7.47
CA HIS A 8 -16.41 -5.42 8.81
C HIS A 8 -17.33 -4.84 9.87
N HIS A 9 -17.52 -5.60 10.95
CA HIS A 9 -18.29 -5.18 12.11
C HIS A 9 -17.34 -4.78 13.25
N PRO A 10 -17.50 -3.59 13.85
CA PRO A 10 -16.88 -3.25 15.13
C PRO A 10 -17.15 -4.36 16.16
N GLY A 11 -16.11 -4.85 16.84
CA GLY A 11 -16.23 -5.95 17.81
C GLY A 11 -16.51 -7.33 17.20
N GLY A 12 -16.62 -7.47 15.88
CA GLY A 12 -16.98 -8.72 15.20
C GLY A 12 -15.88 -9.80 15.17
N GLY A 13 -14.75 -9.57 15.86
CA GLY A 13 -13.58 -10.44 15.82
C GLY A 13 -12.80 -10.38 14.51
N PHE A 14 -11.93 -11.38 14.30
CA PHE A 14 -11.06 -11.42 13.14
C PHE A 14 -11.78 -11.92 11.88
N ALA A 15 -11.67 -11.16 10.79
CA ALA A 15 -12.00 -11.61 9.45
C ALA A 15 -10.74 -11.64 8.56
N GLY A 16 -10.58 -12.72 7.81
CA GLY A 16 -9.36 -13.02 7.06
C GLY A 16 -9.44 -12.67 5.57
N TRP A 17 -8.29 -12.37 4.97
CA TRP A 17 -8.08 -12.27 3.54
C TRP A 17 -6.65 -12.65 3.15
N THR A 18 -6.35 -12.65 1.86
CA THR A 18 -5.01 -12.99 1.34
C THR A 18 -4.40 -11.83 0.59
N VAL A 19 -3.12 -11.55 0.89
CA VAL A 19 -2.23 -10.72 0.09
C VAL A 19 -1.43 -11.65 -0.82
N GLU A 20 -1.55 -11.43 -2.13
CA GLU A 20 -0.86 -12.24 -3.14
C GLU A 20 0.31 -11.42 -3.70
N LEU A 21 1.52 -11.97 -3.57
CA LEU A 21 2.74 -11.36 -4.06
C LEU A 21 3.20 -12.13 -5.30
N ALA A 22 3.15 -11.50 -6.46
CA ALA A 22 3.51 -12.14 -7.73
C ALA A 22 4.89 -11.64 -8.21
N ASN A 23 5.83 -12.56 -8.40
CA ASN A 23 7.13 -12.24 -8.97
C ASN A 23 7.16 -12.56 -10.47
N ARG A 24 7.08 -11.50 -11.29
CA ARG A 24 7.13 -11.62 -12.76
C ARG A 24 8.54 -11.63 -13.32
N THR A 25 9.57 -11.60 -12.48
CA THR A 25 10.98 -11.68 -12.91
C THR A 25 11.44 -13.14 -12.95
N ARG A 26 12.67 -13.38 -13.41
CA ARG A 26 13.27 -14.73 -13.39
C ARG A 26 13.98 -15.02 -12.07
N GLU A 27 14.46 -13.99 -11.38
CA GLU A 27 15.24 -14.13 -10.16
C GLU A 27 14.33 -14.10 -8.93
N PRO A 28 14.72 -14.75 -7.82
CA PRO A 28 13.98 -14.63 -6.56
C PRO A 28 14.00 -13.18 -6.05
N CYS A 29 12.83 -12.67 -5.70
CA CYS A 29 12.68 -11.46 -4.92
C CYS A 29 12.81 -11.83 -3.44
N ARG A 30 13.72 -11.17 -2.72
CA ARG A 30 13.98 -11.38 -1.28
C ARG A 30 13.90 -10.06 -0.55
N ASN A 31 13.75 -10.11 0.77
CA ASN A 31 13.61 -8.91 1.59
C ASN A 31 12.42 -8.06 1.14
N ILE A 32 11.31 -8.74 0.87
CA ILE A 32 10.06 -8.12 0.45
C ILE A 32 9.25 -7.78 1.70
N HIS A 33 8.87 -6.51 1.81
CA HIS A 33 8.12 -5.92 2.93
C HIS A 33 6.82 -5.33 2.38
N PRO A 34 5.73 -6.11 2.38
CA PRO A 34 4.41 -5.60 2.05
C PRO A 34 3.92 -4.64 3.14
N VAL A 35 3.40 -3.49 2.72
CA VAL A 35 2.74 -2.51 3.57
C VAL A 35 1.30 -2.37 3.10
N LEU A 36 0.34 -2.66 3.97
CA LEU A 36 -1.06 -2.37 3.71
C LEU A 36 -1.37 -0.92 4.10
N VAL A 37 -1.92 -0.16 3.18
CA VAL A 37 -2.29 1.24 3.35
C VAL A 37 -3.82 1.31 3.40
N PHE A 38 -4.36 1.72 4.54
CA PHE A 38 -5.79 1.89 4.75
C PHE A 38 -6.14 3.38 4.66
N SER A 39 -6.83 3.75 3.60
CA SER A 39 -7.42 5.08 3.43
C SER A 39 -8.92 5.02 3.73
N ALA A 40 -9.35 5.79 4.72
CA ALA A 40 -10.76 5.88 5.09
C ALA A 40 -11.33 7.25 4.66
N ARG A 41 -12.66 7.34 4.47
CA ARG A 41 -13.31 8.60 4.07
C ARG A 41 -13.25 9.65 5.17
N ASP A 42 -13.37 9.23 6.41
CA ASP A 42 -13.21 10.08 7.59
C ASP A 42 -11.96 9.71 8.40
N ARG A 43 -11.61 10.58 9.35
CA ARG A 43 -10.44 10.43 10.24
C ARG A 43 -10.71 9.53 11.46
N GLY A 44 -11.85 8.86 11.52
CA GLY A 44 -12.25 7.98 12.62
C GLY A 44 -11.68 6.56 12.52
N PHE A 45 -11.13 6.16 11.37
CA PHE A 45 -10.40 4.91 11.21
C PHE A 45 -8.92 5.11 11.57
N THR A 46 -8.56 4.80 12.82
CA THR A 46 -7.23 5.04 13.39
C THR A 46 -6.54 3.75 13.78
N GLN A 47 -5.21 3.80 13.92
CA GLN A 47 -4.38 2.61 14.22
C GLN A 47 -4.77 1.91 15.53
N ASP A 48 -5.23 2.64 16.55
CA ASP A 48 -5.65 2.12 17.85
C ASP A 48 -6.98 1.36 17.79
N ARG A 49 -7.74 1.53 16.70
CA ARG A 49 -9.03 0.86 16.46
C ARG A 49 -8.91 -0.39 15.60
N VAL A 50 -7.70 -0.72 15.14
CA VAL A 50 -7.45 -1.81 14.23
C VAL A 50 -6.46 -2.78 14.85
N THR A 51 -6.82 -4.05 14.86
CA THR A 51 -5.86 -5.13 15.11
C THR A 51 -5.66 -5.87 13.80
N LEU A 52 -4.47 -5.79 13.22
CA LEU A 52 -4.10 -6.54 12.02
C LEU A 52 -3.05 -7.59 12.38
N GLU A 53 -3.27 -8.81 11.92
CA GLU A 53 -2.28 -9.87 12.00
C GLU A 53 -2.04 -10.49 10.62
N PHE A 54 -0.83 -11.00 10.43
CA PHE A 54 -0.46 -11.79 9.26
C PHE A 54 0.09 -13.14 9.68
N PHE A 55 -0.07 -14.12 8.80
CA PHE A 55 0.40 -15.47 9.04
C PHE A 55 1.86 -15.58 8.60
N ASP A 56 2.74 -15.76 9.57
CA ASP A 56 4.13 -16.11 9.35
C ASP A 56 4.22 -17.62 9.12
N ALA A 57 4.39 -18.00 7.86
CA ALA A 57 4.47 -19.39 7.45
C ALA A 57 5.74 -20.09 7.95
N ALA A 58 6.84 -19.35 8.15
CA ALA A 58 8.10 -19.92 8.63
C ALA A 58 8.00 -20.31 10.12
N ALA A 59 7.35 -19.46 10.92
CA ALA A 59 7.11 -19.74 12.33
C ALA A 59 5.76 -20.44 12.62
N ALA A 60 4.95 -20.69 11.58
CA ALA A 60 3.63 -21.30 11.66
C ALA A 60 2.68 -20.64 12.68
N ARG A 61 2.68 -19.30 12.75
CA ARG A 61 1.88 -18.53 13.72
C ARG A 61 1.37 -17.21 13.14
N TRP A 62 0.29 -16.71 13.71
CA TRP A 62 -0.14 -15.33 13.48
C TRP A 62 0.77 -14.35 14.23
N ARG A 63 1.15 -13.26 13.57
CA ARG A 63 1.95 -12.17 14.13
C ARG A 63 1.22 -10.85 13.96
N PRO A 64 1.25 -9.96 14.97
CA PRO A 64 0.72 -8.61 14.80
C PRO A 64 1.56 -7.87 13.76
N ALA A 65 0.87 -7.12 12.88
CA ALA A 65 1.53 -6.14 12.04
C ALA A 65 1.89 -4.90 12.86
N GLU A 66 2.99 -4.26 12.52
CA GLU A 66 3.31 -2.93 13.06
C GLU A 66 2.40 -1.90 12.39
N LEU A 67 1.67 -1.12 13.19
CA LEU A 67 0.76 -0.09 12.71
C LEU A 67 1.36 1.30 12.91
N GLU A 68 1.20 2.17 11.92
CA GLU A 68 1.53 3.59 12.00
C GLU A 68 0.39 4.42 11.39
N THR A 69 0.26 5.68 11.80
CA THR A 69 -0.60 6.65 11.11
C THR A 69 0.25 7.60 10.27
N SER A 70 0.00 7.65 8.96
CA SER A 70 0.69 8.59 8.07
C SER A 70 0.29 10.03 8.36
N GLY A 71 1.09 11.02 7.92
CA GLY A 71 0.72 12.43 8.03
C GLY A 71 -0.58 12.81 7.29
N ALA A 72 -0.98 11.99 6.30
CA ALA A 72 -2.26 12.12 5.61
C ALA A 72 -3.45 11.52 6.39
N GLY A 73 -3.19 10.82 7.50
CA GLY A 73 -4.20 10.15 8.32
C GLY A 73 -4.58 8.75 7.84
N GLU A 74 -3.71 8.11 7.04
CA GLU A 74 -3.88 6.71 6.64
C GLU A 74 -3.31 5.79 7.72
N VAL A 75 -3.91 4.62 7.92
CA VAL A 75 -3.30 3.59 8.76
C VAL A 75 -2.40 2.73 7.86
N LEU A 76 -1.13 2.63 8.21
CA LEU A 76 -0.14 1.79 7.55
C LEU A 76 0.06 0.54 8.39
N ALA A 77 0.07 -0.64 7.76
CA ALA A 77 0.36 -1.89 8.43
C ALA A 77 1.50 -2.63 7.74
N VAL A 78 2.62 -2.75 8.44
CA VAL A 78 3.84 -3.40 7.94
C VAL A 78 3.76 -4.89 8.21
N LEU A 79 3.84 -5.69 7.16
CA LEU A 79 3.88 -7.15 7.28
C LEU A 79 5.34 -7.59 7.36
N ASP A 80 5.85 -7.75 8.58
CA ASP A 80 7.26 -8.09 8.79
C ASP A 80 7.44 -9.52 9.33
N ALA A 81 7.55 -10.47 8.39
CA ALA A 81 7.67 -11.90 8.69
C ALA A 81 8.86 -12.21 9.61
N ASP A 82 9.95 -11.47 9.49
CA ASP A 82 11.15 -11.53 10.33
C ASP A 82 11.88 -10.20 10.11
N ALA A 83 12.04 -9.39 11.17
CA ALA A 83 12.42 -7.96 11.15
C ALA A 83 13.62 -7.57 10.24
N THR A 84 14.42 -8.56 9.85
CA THR A 84 15.63 -8.41 9.05
C THR A 84 15.57 -9.06 7.66
N SER A 85 14.66 -9.99 7.37
CA SER A 85 14.68 -10.77 6.12
C SER A 85 13.43 -10.63 5.24
N GLY A 86 12.31 -10.15 5.79
CA GLY A 86 11.04 -10.02 5.05
C GLY A 86 10.59 -11.32 4.37
N PHE A 87 9.72 -11.18 3.37
CA PHE A 87 9.24 -12.28 2.55
C PHE A 87 10.18 -12.58 1.37
N ALA A 88 10.12 -13.83 0.88
CA ALA A 88 10.76 -14.24 -0.36
C ALA A 88 9.71 -14.77 -1.35
N VAL A 89 9.82 -14.34 -2.61
CA VAL A 89 8.96 -14.79 -3.71
C VAL A 89 9.84 -15.36 -4.82
N PRO A 90 9.80 -16.68 -5.07
CA PRO A 90 10.59 -17.28 -6.14
C PRO A 90 10.29 -16.65 -7.51
N GLY A 91 11.25 -16.72 -8.43
CA GLY A 91 11.08 -16.20 -9.79
C GLY A 91 9.93 -16.91 -10.50
N ARG A 92 9.07 -16.15 -11.18
CA ARG A 92 7.88 -16.65 -11.90
C ARG A 92 6.82 -17.33 -11.02
N GLU A 93 6.87 -17.11 -9.70
CA GLU A 93 5.93 -17.70 -8.76
C GLU A 93 5.14 -16.64 -7.96
N GLU A 94 4.20 -17.13 -7.16
CA GLU A 94 3.37 -16.34 -6.26
C GLU A 94 3.58 -16.81 -4.81
N ALA A 95 3.66 -15.86 -3.89
CA ALA A 95 3.55 -16.11 -2.46
C ALA A 95 2.20 -15.60 -1.94
N ARG A 96 1.59 -16.33 -1.02
CA ARG A 96 0.33 -15.96 -0.36
C ARG A 96 0.60 -15.65 1.10
N VAL A 97 0.28 -14.43 1.52
CA VAL A 97 0.34 -14.01 2.92
C VAL A 97 -1.09 -13.92 3.42
N GLY A 98 -1.46 -14.85 4.31
CA GLY A 98 -2.73 -14.78 5.01
C GLY A 98 -2.71 -13.61 5.97
N VAL A 99 -3.76 -12.80 5.98
CA VAL A 99 -3.93 -11.69 6.93
C VAL A 99 -5.32 -11.75 7.54
N ARG A 100 -5.47 -11.20 8.73
CA ARG A 100 -6.75 -11.08 9.42
C ARG A 100 -6.84 -9.76 10.16
N MET A 101 -8.03 -9.19 10.19
CA MET A 101 -8.29 -7.91 10.83
C MET A 101 -9.49 -8.00 11.77
N ALA A 102 -9.36 -7.37 12.93
CA ALA A 102 -10.45 -7.09 13.85
C ALA A 102 -10.53 -5.57 14.08
N LEU A 103 -11.75 -5.08 14.32
CA LEU A 103 -12.02 -3.69 14.65
C LEU A 103 -12.42 -3.57 16.11
N ALA A 104 -11.96 -2.51 16.78
CA ALA A 104 -12.44 -2.13 18.10
C ALA A 104 -13.95 -1.85 18.07
N GLU A 105 -14.64 -2.09 19.19
CA GLU A 105 -16.10 -1.94 19.29
C GLU A 105 -16.59 -0.51 19.02
N ASP A 106 -15.76 0.49 19.32
CA ASP A 106 -16.09 1.91 19.12
C ASP A 106 -15.70 2.46 17.74
N THR A 107 -15.30 1.58 16.81
CA THR A 107 -14.92 2.00 15.45
C THR A 107 -16.13 2.58 14.72
N PRO A 108 -16.09 3.86 14.28
CA PRO A 108 -17.23 4.48 13.63
C PRO A 108 -17.46 3.92 12.22
N PRO A 109 -18.69 4.01 11.70
CA PRO A 109 -19.00 3.60 10.32
C PRO A 109 -18.16 4.36 9.30
N ASN A 110 -17.65 3.65 8.30
CA ASN A 110 -16.73 4.23 7.31
C ASN A 110 -16.71 3.41 6.01
N GLN A 111 -16.15 4.00 4.95
CA GLN A 111 -15.73 3.26 3.77
C GLN A 111 -14.20 3.28 3.72
N VAL A 112 -13.59 2.10 3.72
CA VAL A 112 -12.14 1.94 3.74
C VAL A 112 -11.68 1.35 2.42
N THR A 113 -10.65 1.97 1.83
CA THR A 113 -9.90 1.44 0.71
C THR A 113 -8.54 0.96 1.24
N VAL A 114 -8.16 -0.25 0.86
CA VAL A 114 -6.88 -0.85 1.18
C VAL A 114 -6.08 -1.04 -0.09
N ASN A 115 -4.84 -0.56 -0.08
CA ASN A 115 -3.85 -0.84 -1.09
C ASN A 115 -2.66 -1.58 -0.45
N ALA A 116 -1.97 -2.45 -1.18
CA ALA A 116 -0.68 -2.98 -0.74
C ALA A 116 0.44 -2.35 -1.57
N ALA A 117 1.36 -1.64 -0.92
CA ALA A 117 2.66 -1.30 -1.49
C ALA A 117 3.67 -2.39 -1.13
N VAL A 118 4.56 -2.72 -2.06
CA VAL A 118 5.58 -3.76 -1.89
C VAL A 118 6.95 -3.12 -2.00
N ILE A 119 7.70 -3.13 -0.89
CA ILE A 119 9.05 -2.59 -0.82
C ILE A 119 10.04 -3.74 -0.78
N GLN A 120 11.07 -3.68 -1.62
CA GLN A 120 12.23 -4.56 -1.52
C GLN A 120 13.34 -3.82 -0.78
N ARG A 121 13.71 -4.28 0.42
CA ARG A 121 14.74 -3.62 1.24
C ARG A 121 16.15 -4.04 0.82
N HIS A 122 17.07 -3.09 0.89
CA HIS A 122 18.50 -3.24 0.64
C HIS A 122 19.29 -2.54 1.75
N GLY A 123 19.50 -3.24 2.87
CA GLY A 123 20.07 -2.63 4.08
C GLY A 123 19.10 -1.59 4.67
N ASP A 124 19.57 -0.37 4.85
CA ASP A 124 18.77 0.75 5.37
C ASP A 124 17.97 1.48 4.28
N ASP A 125 18.05 1.02 3.02
CA ASP A 125 17.31 1.55 1.89
C ASP A 125 16.22 0.56 1.39
N GLY A 126 15.33 1.01 0.52
CA GLY A 126 14.32 0.15 -0.08
C GLY A 126 13.75 0.68 -1.40
N ASP A 127 13.62 -0.22 -2.37
CA ASP A 127 13.00 0.06 -3.66
C ASP A 127 11.51 -0.30 -3.61
N TRP A 128 10.67 0.58 -4.14
CA TRP A 128 9.28 0.21 -4.44
C TRP A 128 9.27 -0.71 -5.66
N VAL A 129 8.82 -1.96 -5.48
CA VAL A 129 8.83 -3.00 -6.52
C VAL A 129 7.45 -3.46 -7.00
N GLY A 130 6.37 -3.03 -6.37
CA GLY A 130 5.02 -3.30 -6.85
C GLY A 130 3.91 -2.74 -5.96
N GLU A 131 2.70 -2.71 -6.50
CA GLU A 131 1.49 -2.34 -5.77
C GLU A 131 0.33 -3.27 -6.13
N SER A 132 -0.70 -3.32 -5.27
CA SER A 132 -1.95 -4.01 -5.59
C SER A 132 -2.98 -3.08 -6.21
N ASP A 133 -4.03 -3.66 -6.79
CA ASP A 133 -5.30 -2.95 -6.97
C ASP A 133 -5.96 -2.65 -5.62
N ASP A 134 -6.91 -1.73 -5.63
CA ASP A 134 -7.70 -1.36 -4.46
C ASP A 134 -8.65 -2.48 -4.02
N TYR A 135 -8.60 -2.80 -2.73
CA TYR A 135 -9.62 -3.57 -2.02
C TYR A 135 -10.48 -2.63 -1.18
N ARG A 136 -11.81 -2.85 -1.14
CA ARG A 136 -12.73 -1.95 -0.43
C ARG A 136 -13.67 -2.71 0.46
N PHE A 137 -13.91 -2.17 1.65
CA PHE A 137 -14.93 -2.66 2.58
C PHE A 137 -15.65 -1.52 3.29
N ALA A 138 -16.85 -1.81 3.78
CA ALA A 138 -17.59 -0.94 4.69
C ALA A 138 -17.33 -1.34 6.15
N VAL A 139 -17.25 -0.35 7.03
CA VAL A 139 -17.44 -0.51 8.46
C VAL A 139 -18.88 -0.12 8.77
N LEU A 140 -19.63 -1.04 9.38
CA LEU A 140 -21.00 -0.76 9.82
C LEU A 140 -21.01 -0.25 11.26
N ASP A 141 -22.10 0.41 11.65
CA ASP A 141 -22.46 0.60 13.05
C ASP A 141 -22.98 -0.70 13.68
N ASP A 142 -23.22 -0.63 14.98
CA ASP A 142 -23.78 -1.68 15.82
C ASP A 142 -25.21 -2.10 15.41
N THR A 143 -25.91 -1.27 14.63
CA THR A 143 -27.24 -1.55 14.07
C THR A 143 -27.21 -2.19 12.68
N GLY A 144 -26.03 -2.36 12.09
CA GLY A 144 -25.84 -2.92 10.75
C GLY A 144 -26.10 -1.93 9.61
N TYR A 145 -26.22 -0.63 9.91
CA TYR A 145 -26.17 0.44 8.92
C TYR A 145 -24.73 0.89 8.75
N GLY A 146 -24.31 1.25 7.54
CA GLY A 146 -22.95 1.72 7.34
C GLY A 146 -22.82 2.60 6.13
N ALA A 147 -21.60 3.11 5.92
CA ALA A 147 -21.28 3.80 4.68
C ALA A 147 -21.46 2.82 3.52
N ALA A 148 -22.44 3.08 2.65
CA ALA A 148 -22.62 2.27 1.45
C ALA A 148 -21.33 2.25 0.64
N VAL A 149 -20.89 1.07 0.19
CA VAL A 149 -19.82 0.97 -0.80
C VAL A 149 -20.39 1.46 -2.13
N THR A 150 -20.40 2.78 -2.35
CA THR A 150 -20.90 3.34 -3.61
C THR A 150 -19.90 3.03 -4.72
N ARG A 151 -20.34 2.26 -5.72
CA ARG A 151 -19.57 2.08 -6.97
C ARG A 151 -19.41 3.40 -7.73
N ASP A 152 -20.28 4.39 -7.57
CA ASP A 152 -20.31 5.59 -8.44
C ASP A 152 -19.21 6.65 -8.20
N GLU A 153 -18.29 6.44 -7.26
CA GLU A 153 -17.11 7.29 -7.10
C GLU A 153 -15.94 6.85 -8.04
N LEU A 154 -16.26 6.12 -9.12
CA LEU A 154 -15.33 5.57 -10.12
C LEU A 154 -14.65 6.62 -11.02
N ALA A 155 -15.03 7.90 -10.97
CA ALA A 155 -14.51 8.94 -11.86
C ALA A 155 -13.50 9.90 -11.22
N THR A 156 -13.31 9.89 -9.90
CA THR A 156 -12.47 10.92 -9.21
C THR A 156 -11.15 10.38 -8.65
N THR A 157 -10.86 9.09 -8.76
CA THR A 157 -9.59 8.50 -8.28
C THR A 157 -8.82 7.72 -9.33
N GLY A 158 -8.91 8.11 -10.61
CA GLY A 158 -8.02 7.64 -11.67
C GLY A 158 -6.58 8.19 -11.62
N THR A 159 -6.20 8.90 -10.55
CA THR A 159 -4.88 9.57 -10.43
C THR A 159 -4.23 9.36 -9.05
N GLY A 160 -4.72 8.43 -8.24
CA GLY A 160 -4.37 8.32 -6.81
C GLY A 160 -3.15 7.45 -6.46
N SER A 161 -2.36 6.99 -7.44
CA SER A 161 -1.37 5.90 -7.25
C SER A 161 0.07 6.35 -6.92
N LEU A 162 0.47 7.63 -7.06
CA LEU A 162 1.87 8.03 -6.78
C LEU A 162 2.04 9.17 -5.77
N VAL A 163 0.97 9.83 -5.32
CA VAL A 163 1.09 11.03 -4.45
C VAL A 163 1.00 10.69 -2.95
N ARG A 164 0.42 9.54 -2.58
CA ARG A 164 0.07 9.27 -1.17
C ARG A 164 1.23 8.74 -0.32
N LEU A 165 2.23 8.08 -0.91
CA LEU A 165 3.43 7.64 -0.20
C LEU A 165 4.58 8.68 -0.16
N ALA A 166 4.36 9.90 -0.64
CA ALA A 166 5.39 10.96 -0.58
C ALA A 166 5.57 11.54 0.84
N VAL A 167 4.73 11.16 1.81
CA VAL A 167 4.81 11.63 3.19
C VAL A 167 5.59 10.63 4.03
N ALA A 168 6.90 10.87 4.09
CA ALA A 168 7.80 10.55 5.18
C ALA A 168 7.36 9.42 6.12
N VAL A 169 7.69 8.20 5.74
CA VAL A 169 8.00 7.17 6.73
C VAL A 169 9.35 7.56 7.35
N GLY A 170 9.32 8.56 8.23
CA GLY A 170 10.52 9.15 8.85
C GLY A 170 11.06 8.34 10.03
N SER A 171 10.39 7.25 10.40
CA SER A 171 10.67 6.52 11.64
C SER A 171 10.52 5.01 11.56
N LEU A 172 10.11 4.41 10.44
CA LEU A 172 10.10 2.94 10.37
C LEU A 172 11.54 2.46 10.43
N LEU A 173 11.77 1.65 11.44
CA LEU A 173 12.95 0.82 11.63
C LEU A 173 14.14 1.62 12.17
N LEU A 174 14.17 1.71 13.50
CA LEU A 174 15.29 2.12 14.36
C LEU A 174 16.67 2.05 13.65
N GLY A 175 17.06 3.21 13.13
CA GLY A 175 18.28 3.46 12.36
C GLY A 175 18.05 4.63 11.41
N GLY A 176 17.56 5.76 11.93
CA GLY A 176 16.84 6.76 11.14
C GLY A 176 17.61 7.41 10.00
N CYS A 177 16.87 7.83 8.97
CA CYS A 177 16.88 9.19 8.42
C CYS A 177 15.83 9.36 7.31
N VAL A 178 15.17 10.52 7.36
CA VAL A 178 14.41 11.24 6.33
C VAL A 178 14.58 10.72 4.89
N LEU A 179 13.51 10.15 4.32
CA LEU A 179 13.35 9.96 2.88
C LEU A 179 13.29 11.34 2.18
N ALA A 180 14.42 11.76 1.61
CA ALA A 180 14.46 12.86 0.66
C ALA A 180 13.92 12.37 -0.69
N ALA A 181 12.78 12.92 -1.11
CA ALA A 181 12.22 12.71 -2.42
C ALA A 181 13.22 13.13 -3.52
N LEU A 182 13.73 12.17 -4.28
CA LEU A 182 14.38 12.46 -5.56
C LEU A 182 13.39 12.27 -6.70
N VAL A 183 12.79 13.40 -7.07
CA VAL A 183 12.27 13.64 -8.41
C VAL A 183 13.41 13.40 -9.41
N SER A 184 13.35 12.32 -10.19
CA SER A 184 14.20 12.15 -11.38
C SER A 184 13.36 11.85 -12.61
N GLY A 185 12.76 12.91 -13.15
CA GLY A 185 12.26 12.94 -14.52
C GLY A 185 12.78 14.19 -15.22
N ARG A 186 14.09 14.25 -15.54
CA ARG A 186 14.62 15.21 -16.51
C ARG A 186 14.32 14.67 -17.92
N PRO A 187 13.47 15.30 -18.74
CA PRO A 187 13.53 15.06 -20.17
C PRO A 187 14.74 15.80 -20.75
N ALA A 188 15.56 15.02 -21.44
CA ALA A 188 16.73 15.46 -22.17
C ALA A 188 16.39 16.57 -23.19
N ARG A 189 17.28 17.56 -23.29
CA ARG A 189 17.37 18.47 -24.44
C ARG A 189 17.54 17.65 -25.72
N ALA A 190 16.48 17.55 -26.51
CA ALA A 190 16.60 17.19 -27.91
C ALA A 190 17.02 18.43 -28.71
N ALA A 191 18.32 18.55 -28.98
CA ALA A 191 18.81 19.38 -30.07
C ALA A 191 18.45 18.69 -31.40
N ARG A 192 17.60 19.30 -32.23
CA ARG A 192 17.54 18.95 -33.66
C ARG A 192 17.14 20.14 -34.53
N ARG A 193 18.19 20.70 -35.13
CA ARG A 193 18.33 21.16 -36.53
C ARG A 193 17.24 22.08 -37.09
N ASP A 194 17.63 23.34 -37.18
CA ASP A 194 17.22 24.30 -38.20
C ASP A 194 17.21 23.66 -39.61
N THR A 195 16.03 23.65 -40.22
CA THR A 195 15.89 23.70 -41.68
C THR A 195 14.67 24.54 -42.00
N ALA A 196 14.88 25.84 -42.19
CA ALA A 196 13.94 26.69 -42.89
C ALA A 196 14.69 27.58 -43.89
N ARG A 197 14.60 27.18 -45.17
CA ARG A 197 14.91 28.01 -46.34
C ARG A 197 14.24 29.38 -46.23
N ARG A 198 15.00 30.47 -46.42
CA ARG A 198 14.50 31.69 -47.07
C ARG A 198 15.55 32.26 -48.04
N ARG A 199 15.06 32.61 -49.23
CA ARG A 199 15.76 33.09 -50.44
C ARG A 199 16.54 34.40 -50.22
N PRO A 200 17.59 34.69 -51.03
CA PRO A 200 18.07 36.04 -51.28
C PRO A 200 17.36 36.71 -52.49
N PRO A 201 17.47 38.05 -52.65
CA PRO A 201 16.54 38.87 -53.44
C PRO A 201 16.85 38.91 -54.95
N ALA A 202 15.82 39.29 -55.72
CA ALA A 202 15.96 39.69 -57.12
C ALA A 202 16.52 41.13 -57.22
N ARG A 203 17.19 41.40 -58.34
CA ARG A 203 17.86 42.65 -58.73
C ARG A 203 16.98 43.89 -58.65
#